data_AF-A0A923IAP7-F1
#
_entry.id   AF-A0A923IAP7-F1
#
_cell.length_a   1.000
_cell.length_b   1.000
_cell.length_c   1.000
_cell.angle_alpha   90.00
_cell.angle_beta   90.00
_cell.angle_gamma   90.00
#
_symmetry.space_group_name_H-M   'P 1'
#
loop_
_entity.id
_entity.type
_entity.pdbx_description
1 polymer ?
#
loop_
_entity_poly.entity_id
_entity_poly.type
_entity_poly.pdbx_seq_one_letter_code
_entity_poly.pdbx_strand_id
1 'polypeptide(L)'
;MSMPNLPDVQIDREDSLNTILASIGMEELSLAHLLNAEGEKIQIALGTLREGDSPFDVEDIYRINESARKMVRDTMMTQILLALKLESVVELAGEETASPRECEGSSDLC
;
A
#
# COMPACT_ATOMS: atom_id res chain seq x y z
N MET A 1 36.52 -20.76 -1.94
CA MET A 1 35.60 -19.73 -2.46
C MET A 1 35.32 -18.77 -1.30
N SER A 2 35.70 -17.50 -1.39
CA SER A 2 35.42 -16.54 -0.32
C SER A 2 33.95 -16.16 -0.34
N MET A 3 33.31 -16.20 0.82
CA MET A 3 31.95 -15.74 1.00
C MET A 3 31.90 -14.22 0.74
N PRO A 4 30.92 -13.70 -0.02
CA PRO A 4 30.76 -12.26 -0.19
C PRO A 4 30.49 -11.62 1.18
N ASN A 5 31.26 -10.60 1.54
CA ASN A 5 31.02 -9.84 2.77
C ASN A 5 29.89 -8.84 2.50
N LEU A 6 28.69 -9.15 2.97
CA LEU A 6 27.58 -8.20 2.93
C LEU A 6 27.88 -7.05 3.91
N PRO A 7 27.54 -5.79 3.56
CA PRO A 7 27.68 -4.69 4.49
C PRO A 7 26.81 -4.96 5.73
N ASP A 8 27.38 -4.71 6.92
CA ASP A 8 26.67 -4.85 8.19
C ASP A 8 25.71 -3.67 8.35
N VAL A 9 24.48 -3.85 7.87
CA VAL A 9 23.40 -2.87 8.00
C VAL A 9 22.71 -3.10 9.34
N GLN A 10 23.15 -2.36 10.35
CA GLN A 10 22.51 -2.30 11.66
C GLN A 10 21.24 -1.44 11.54
N ILE A 11 20.12 -2.05 11.19
CA ILE A 11 18.79 -1.44 11.25
C ILE A 11 18.07 -2.04 12.46
N ASP A 12 17.50 -1.18 13.30
CA ASP A 12 16.67 -1.63 14.41
C ASP A 12 15.31 -2.17 13.92
N ARG A 13 14.67 -2.99 14.75
CA ARG A 13 13.35 -3.56 14.47
C ARG A 13 12.31 -2.46 14.26
N GLU A 14 12.30 -1.44 15.09
CA GLU A 14 11.34 -0.33 14.98
C GLU A 14 11.55 0.43 13.67
N ASP A 15 12.80 0.74 13.31
CA ASP A 15 13.16 1.39 12.05
C ASP A 15 12.76 0.54 10.82
N SER A 16 12.92 -0.79 10.91
CA SER A 16 12.46 -1.72 9.86
C SER A 16 10.95 -1.65 9.67
N LEU A 17 10.19 -1.73 10.75
CA LEU A 17 8.73 -1.69 10.71
C LEU A 17 8.23 -0.36 10.15
N ASN A 18 8.79 0.76 10.63
CA ASN A 18 8.47 2.10 10.13
C ASN A 18 8.80 2.24 8.64
N THR A 19 9.92 1.69 8.19
CA THR A 19 10.30 1.70 6.77
C THR A 19 9.33 0.90 5.91
N ILE A 20 8.90 -0.27 6.37
CA ILE A 20 7.93 -1.10 5.65
C ILE A 20 6.56 -0.40 5.61
N LEU A 21 6.09 0.15 6.73
CA LEU A 21 4.85 0.95 6.77
C LEU A 21 4.89 2.13 5.81
N ALA A 22 6.01 2.87 5.79
CA ALA A 22 6.20 3.97 4.85
C ALA A 22 6.16 3.49 3.39
N SER A 23 6.77 2.33 3.09
CA SER A 23 6.72 1.74 1.75
C SER A 23 5.31 1.33 1.30
N ILE A 24 4.51 0.77 2.22
CA ILE A 24 3.10 0.44 1.97
C ILE A 24 2.32 1.73 1.67
N GLY A 25 2.50 2.76 2.51
CA GLY A 25 1.85 4.05 2.33
C GLY A 25 2.22 4.75 1.00
N MET A 26 3.47 4.62 0.55
CA MET A 26 3.90 5.13 -0.76
C MET A 26 3.26 4.36 -1.92
N GLU A 27 3.12 3.04 -1.80
CA GLU A 27 2.46 2.20 -2.82
C GLU A 27 0.95 2.54 -2.89
N GLU A 28 0.29 2.75 -1.74
CA GLU A 28 -1.09 3.25 -1.66
C GLU A 28 -1.26 4.64 -2.30
N LEU A 29 -0.35 5.57 -2.01
CA LEU A 29 -0.37 6.91 -2.59
C LEU A 29 -0.21 6.85 -4.13
N SER A 30 0.65 5.97 -4.62
CA SER A 30 0.83 5.72 -6.06
C SER A 30 -0.47 5.21 -6.70
N LEU A 31 -1.15 4.26 -6.05
CA LEU A 31 -2.44 3.75 -6.52
C LEU A 31 -3.53 4.83 -6.52
N ALA A 32 -3.56 5.70 -5.50
CA ALA A 32 -4.49 6.82 -5.45
C ALA A 32 -4.27 7.80 -6.63
N HIS A 33 -3.02 8.12 -6.95
CA HIS A 33 -2.70 8.95 -8.11
C HIS A 33 -3.10 8.31 -9.44
N LEU A 34 -2.91 7.00 -9.57
CA LEU A 34 -3.34 6.24 -10.74
C LEU A 34 -4.87 6.30 -10.90
N LEU A 35 -5.63 6.08 -9.82
CA LEU A 35 -7.09 6.20 -9.85
C LEU A 35 -7.56 7.62 -10.17
N ASN A 36 -6.88 8.64 -9.66
CA ASN A 36 -7.18 10.04 -10.02
C ASN A 36 -6.93 10.31 -11.50
N ALA A 37 -5.81 9.83 -12.06
CA ALA A 37 -5.51 9.97 -13.48
C ALA A 37 -6.55 9.28 -14.37
N GLU A 38 -7.06 8.11 -13.95
CA GLU A 38 -8.18 7.44 -14.62
C GLU A 38 -9.48 8.26 -14.55
N GLY A 39 -9.74 8.94 -13.42
CA GLY A 39 -10.84 9.89 -13.27
C GLY A 39 -10.72 11.10 -14.20
N GLU A 40 -9.54 11.73 -14.25
CA GLU A 40 -9.25 12.84 -15.16
C GLU A 40 -9.40 12.42 -16.63
N LYS A 41 -8.96 11.20 -16.99
CA LYS A 41 -9.15 10.64 -18.33
C LYS A 41 -10.64 10.55 -18.71
N ILE A 42 -11.51 10.16 -17.79
CA ILE A 42 -12.97 10.14 -18.00
C ILE A 42 -13.50 11.58 -18.15
N GLN A 43 -13.06 12.51 -17.30
CA GLN A 43 -13.48 13.91 -17.40
C GLN A 43 -13.05 14.56 -18.72
N ILE A 44 -11.88 14.22 -19.25
CA ILE A 44 -11.43 14.64 -20.59
C ILE A 44 -12.37 14.10 -21.65
N ALA A 45 -12.70 12.80 -21.61
CA ALA A 45 -13.58 12.18 -22.59
C ALA A 45 -14.99 12.79 -22.60
N LEU A 46 -15.47 13.25 -21.44
CA LEU A 46 -16.77 13.91 -21.27
C LEU A 46 -16.72 15.42 -21.55
N GLY A 47 -15.53 16.00 -21.76
CA GLY A 47 -15.35 17.44 -21.93
C GLY A 47 -15.63 18.26 -20.67
N THR A 48 -15.42 17.68 -19.48
CA THR A 48 -15.71 18.35 -18.20
C THR A 48 -14.47 18.78 -17.43
N LEU A 49 -13.26 18.45 -17.92
CA LEU A 49 -12.02 18.76 -17.19
C LEU A 49 -11.59 20.22 -17.35
N ARG A 50 -11.70 20.78 -18.56
CA ARG A 50 -11.29 22.15 -18.87
C ARG A 50 -12.42 22.91 -19.53
N GLU A 51 -12.44 24.23 -19.31
CA GLU A 51 -13.38 25.10 -20.02
C GLU A 51 -13.14 25.03 -21.53
N GLY A 52 -14.21 24.75 -22.28
CA GLY A 52 -14.17 24.67 -23.74
C GLY A 52 -13.86 23.28 -24.30
N ASP A 53 -13.62 22.27 -23.46
CA ASP A 53 -13.56 20.89 -23.94
C ASP A 53 -14.92 20.44 -24.46
N SER A 54 -14.89 19.59 -25.49
CA SER A 54 -16.09 18.96 -26.04
C SER A 54 -16.02 17.45 -25.81
N PRO A 55 -17.16 16.80 -25.55
CA PRO A 55 -17.19 15.36 -25.34
C PRO A 55 -16.73 14.62 -26.60
N PHE A 56 -16.06 13.49 -26.39
CA PHE A 56 -15.70 12.59 -27.48
C PHE A 56 -16.93 11.87 -28.02
N ASP A 57 -16.77 11.15 -29.13
CA ASP A 57 -17.81 10.30 -29.66
C ASP A 57 -18.20 9.21 -28.65
N VAL A 58 -19.47 8.82 -28.66
CA VAL A 58 -20.05 7.86 -27.70
C VAL A 58 -19.26 6.53 -27.67
N GLU A 59 -18.81 6.06 -28.83
CA GLU A 59 -18.00 4.84 -28.95
C GLU A 59 -16.64 4.98 -28.21
N ASP A 60 -15.98 6.13 -28.32
CA ASP A 60 -14.71 6.38 -27.63
C ASP A 60 -14.91 6.53 -26.12
N ILE A 61 -16.03 7.14 -25.69
CA ILE A 61 -16.41 7.19 -24.27
C ILE A 61 -16.57 5.78 -23.69
N TYR A 62 -17.25 4.87 -24.41
CA TYR A 62 -17.38 3.47 -23.98
C TYR A 62 -16.02 2.77 -23.86
N ARG A 63 -15.13 2.98 -24.83
CA ARG A 63 -13.78 2.39 -24.81
C ARG A 63 -12.94 2.91 -23.65
N ILE A 64 -13.00 4.22 -23.37
CA ILE A 64 -12.30 4.85 -22.26
C ILE A 64 -12.84 4.32 -20.93
N ASN A 65 -14.15 4.22 -20.78
CA ASN A 65 -14.78 3.67 -19.58
C ASN A 65 -14.41 2.19 -19.35
N GLU A 66 -14.39 1.37 -20.39
CA GLU A 66 -13.96 -0.03 -20.25
C GLU A 66 -12.47 -0.13 -19.89
N SER A 67 -11.63 0.73 -20.47
CA SER A 67 -10.21 0.83 -20.10
C SER A 67 -10.04 1.20 -18.62
N ALA A 68 -10.78 2.19 -18.11
CA ALA A 68 -10.74 2.58 -16.70
C ALA A 68 -11.25 1.46 -15.79
N ARG A 69 -12.35 0.81 -16.15
CA ARG A 69 -12.88 -0.36 -15.44
C ARG A 69 -11.86 -1.49 -15.38
N LYS A 70 -11.12 -1.73 -16.47
CA LYS A 70 -10.05 -2.72 -16.50
C LYS A 70 -8.90 -2.32 -15.57
N MET A 71 -8.44 -1.07 -15.62
CA MET A 71 -7.39 -0.58 -14.74
C MET A 71 -7.74 -0.77 -13.26
N VAL A 72 -8.96 -0.41 -12.85
CA VAL A 72 -9.45 -0.60 -11.47
C VAL A 72 -9.46 -2.08 -11.05
N ARG A 73 -9.82 -2.99 -11.98
CA ARG A 73 -9.75 -4.43 -11.70
C ARG A 73 -8.32 -4.92 -11.56
N ASP A 74 -7.44 -4.47 -12.44
CA ASP A 74 -6.04 -4.92 -12.48
C ASP A 74 -5.29 -4.45 -11.21
N THR A 75 -5.62 -3.29 -10.65
CA THR A 75 -5.03 -2.79 -9.39
C THR A 75 -5.61 -3.42 -8.12
N MET A 76 -6.75 -4.10 -8.21
CA MET A 76 -7.41 -4.72 -7.04
C MET A 76 -6.54 -5.78 -6.37
N MET A 77 -5.75 -6.54 -7.15
CA MET A 77 -4.82 -7.52 -6.58
C MET A 77 -3.67 -6.86 -5.81
N THR A 78 -3.18 -5.71 -6.28
CA THR A 78 -2.17 -4.93 -5.54
C THR A 78 -2.75 -4.43 -4.22
N GLN A 79 -3.99 -3.95 -4.21
CA GLN A 79 -4.69 -3.53 -3.00
C GLN A 79 -4.86 -4.66 -1.97
N ILE A 80 -5.24 -5.85 -2.42
CA ILE A 80 -5.31 -7.03 -1.56
C ILE A 80 -3.92 -7.37 -0.98
N LEU A 81 -2.87 -7.35 -1.81
CA LEU A 81 -1.51 -7.63 -1.35
C LEU A 81 -1.01 -6.59 -0.35
N LEU A 82 -1.32 -5.30 -0.55
CA LEU A 82 -0.99 -4.22 0.38
C LEU A 82 -1.68 -4.40 1.73
N ALA A 83 -2.97 -4.74 1.72
CA ALA A 83 -3.71 -5.05 2.94
C ALA A 83 -3.08 -6.21 3.72
N LEU A 84 -2.68 -7.30 3.02
CA LEU A 84 -2.01 -8.44 3.65
C LEU A 84 -0.63 -8.06 4.22
N LYS A 85 0.17 -7.26 3.48
CA LYS A 85 1.45 -6.75 3.98
C LYS A 85 1.25 -5.93 5.26
N LEU A 86 0.23 -5.06 5.27
CA LEU A 86 -0.07 -4.22 6.43
C LEU A 86 -0.50 -5.05 7.63
N GLU A 87 -1.36 -6.06 7.44
CA GLU A 87 -1.77 -7.01 8.48
C GLU A 87 -0.55 -7.69 9.12
N SER A 88 0.36 -8.24 8.31
CA SER A 88 1.59 -8.86 8.82
C SER A 88 2.47 -7.88 9.62
N VAL A 89 2.58 -6.63 9.17
CA VAL A 89 3.38 -5.61 9.88
C VAL A 89 2.73 -5.22 11.21
N VAL A 90 1.40 -5.11 11.25
CA VAL A 90 0.64 -4.82 12.46
C VAL A 90 0.77 -5.97 13.47
N GLU A 91 0.68 -7.22 13.02
CA GLU A 91 0.89 -8.41 13.86
C GLU A 91 2.29 -8.40 14.48
N LEU A 92 3.32 -8.18 13.67
CA LEU A 92 4.69 -8.09 14.15
C LEU A 92 4.83 -6.93 15.16
N ALA A 93 4.31 -5.75 14.86
CA ALA A 93 4.36 -4.62 15.80
C ALA A 93 3.71 -4.94 17.17
N GLY A 94 2.69 -5.81 17.21
CA GLY A 94 1.98 -6.23 18.42
C GLY A 94 2.72 -7.22 19.33
N GLU A 95 3.77 -7.89 18.86
CA GLU A 95 4.52 -8.90 19.63
C GLU A 95 5.35 -8.32 20.80
N GLU A 96 5.35 -7.00 21.00
CA GLU A 96 6.16 -6.31 22.02
C GLU A 96 5.69 -6.44 23.48
N THR A 97 4.73 -7.33 23.79
CA THR A 97 4.23 -7.50 25.17
C THR A 97 4.19 -8.95 25.65
N ALA A 98 5.29 -9.67 25.48
CA ALA A 98 5.62 -10.79 26.38
C ALA A 98 6.98 -10.56 27.03
N SER A 99 7.09 -9.48 27.82
CA SER A 99 8.06 -9.46 28.91
C SER A 99 7.82 -10.71 29.76
N PRO A 100 8.85 -11.53 30.06
CA PRO A 100 8.74 -12.55 31.09
C PRO A 100 8.31 -11.80 32.34
N ARG A 101 7.11 -12.09 32.88
CA ARG A 101 6.72 -11.56 34.18
C ARG A 101 7.82 -11.96 35.14
N GLU A 102 8.63 -10.98 35.55
CA GLU A 102 9.54 -11.15 36.66
C GLU A 102 8.64 -11.52 37.84
N CYS A 103 8.73 -12.78 38.26
CA CYS A 103 8.21 -13.20 39.55
C CYS A 103 9.12 -12.59 40.60
N GLU A 104 9.04 -11.27 40.79
CA GLU A 104 9.63 -10.62 41.93
C GLU A 104 8.73 -10.89 43.14
N GLY A 105 9.11 -11.95 43.87
CA GLY A 105 8.94 -12.02 45.31
C GLY A 105 7.53 -11.82 45.85
N SER A 106 6.69 -12.84 45.73
CA SER A 106 5.90 -13.23 46.90
C SER A 106 5.76 -14.74 46.88
N SER A 107 6.35 -15.38 47.89
CA SER A 107 5.87 -16.66 48.39
C SER A 107 4.37 -16.51 48.61
N ASP A 108 3.57 -17.09 47.72
CA ASP A 108 2.48 -18.00 48.04
C ASP A 108 1.60 -18.18 46.80
N LEU A 109 1.54 -19.44 46.35
CA LEU A 109 0.67 -20.02 45.32
C LEU A 109 1.03 -19.74 43.85
N CYS A 110 1.80 -20.67 43.28
CA CYS A 110 1.51 -21.22 41.95
C CYS A 110 0.35 -22.23 42.06
#